data_AF-A0A938XBR1-F1
#
_entry.id   AF-A0A938XBR1-F1
#
_cell.length_a   1.000
_cell.length_b   1.000
_cell.length_c   1.000
_cell.angle_alpha   90.00
_cell.angle_beta   90.00
_cell.angle_gamma   90.00
#
_symmetry.space_group_name_H-M   'P 1'
#
loop_
_entity.id
_entity.type
_entity.pdbx_description
1 polymer ?
#
loop_
_entity_poly.entity_id
_entity_poly.type
_entity_poly.pdbx_seq_one_letter_code
_entity_poly.pdbx_strand_id
1 'polypeptide(L)' 'MVACSDGSLYTGWTNDLEKRVRSHNEGKGARYTKSRRPVELVWHEAFPTKEEAMRREYEVKQLTRKEKEALIRGEGSRG' A
#
# COMPACT_ATOMS: atom_id res chain seq x y z
N MET A 1 0.77 0.27 -1.67
CA MET A 1 -0.10 1.17 -0.88
C MET A 1 -1.53 0.75 -1.10
N VAL A 2 -2.28 0.58 -0.02
CA VAL A 2 -3.71 0.25 -0.09
C VAL A 2 -4.53 1.40 0.48
N ALA A 3 -5.63 1.74 -0.17
CA ALA A 3 -6.62 2.68 0.32
C ALA A 3 -7.72 1.88 1.02
N CYS A 4 -7.99 2.20 2.27
CA CYS A 4 -9.10 1.64 3.03
C CYS A 4 -10.37 2.45 2.76
N SER A 5 -11.52 1.83 2.97
CA SER A 5 -12.85 2.45 2.83
C SER A 5 -13.09 3.68 3.70
N ASP A 6 -12.29 3.87 4.76
CA ASP A 6 -12.33 5.03 5.65
C ASP A 6 -11.47 6.21 5.14
N GLY A 7 -10.91 6.11 3.94
CA GLY A 7 -10.02 7.13 3.35
C GLY A 7 -8.62 7.17 3.97
N SER A 8 -8.27 6.17 4.78
CA SER A 8 -6.90 5.98 5.26
C SER A 8 -6.02 5.30 4.20
N LEU A 9 -4.76 5.73 4.12
CA LEU A 9 -3.76 5.14 3.25
C LEU A 9 -2.80 4.31 4.09
N TYR A 10 -2.70 3.02 3.77
CA TYR A 10 -1.74 2.12 4.39
C TYR A 10 -0.57 1.83 3.44
N THR A 11 0.63 2.13 3.91
CA THR A 11 1.90 1.91 3.20
C THR A 11 2.70 0.82 3.91
N GLY A 12 3.03 -0.23 3.18
CA GLY A 12 3.89 -1.31 3.66
C GLY A 12 4.48 -2.09 2.50
N TRP A 13 5.57 -2.81 2.77
CA TRP A 13 6.15 -3.78 1.84
C TRP A 13 5.60 -5.19 2.14
N THR A 14 5.53 -6.04 1.12
CA THR A 14 5.19 -7.46 1.26
C THR A 14 5.67 -8.21 0.03
N ASN A 15 6.02 -9.50 0.19
CA ASN A 15 6.38 -10.37 -0.93
C ASN A 15 5.15 -10.83 -1.73
N ASP A 16 3.94 -10.74 -1.14
CA ASP A 16 2.69 -11.17 -1.78
C ASP A 16 1.61 -10.09 -1.58
N LEU A 17 1.63 -9.08 -2.45
CA LEU A 17 0.66 -7.97 -2.43
C LEU A 17 -0.78 -8.49 -2.60
N GLU A 18 -1.01 -9.35 -3.58
CA GLU A 18 -2.32 -9.97 -3.83
C GLU A 18 -2.81 -10.77 -2.63
N LYS A 19 -1.95 -11.61 -2.05
CA LYS A 19 -2.34 -12.43 -0.90
C LYS A 19 -2.66 -11.56 0.31
N ARG A 20 -1.96 -10.43 0.48
CA ARG A 20 -2.22 -9.48 1.58
C ARG A 20 -3.53 -8.72 1.39
N VAL A 21 -3.79 -8.21 0.19
CA VAL A 21 -5.06 -7.53 -0.15
C VAL A 21 -6.23 -8.51 -0.02
N ARG A 22 -6.07 -9.72 -0.58
CA ARG A 22 -7.07 -10.78 -0.48
C ARG A 22 -7.30 -11.21 0.96
N SER A 23 -6.26 -11.43 1.77
CA SER A 23 -6.42 -11.80 3.20
C SER A 23 -7.11 -10.71 4.01
N HIS A 24 -6.86 -9.43 3.72
CA HIS A 24 -7.57 -8.30 4.35
C HIS A 24 -9.04 -8.23 3.91
N ASN A 25 -9.35 -8.49 2.64
CA ASN A 25 -10.72 -8.50 2.11
C ASN A 25 -11.51 -9.76 2.51
N GLU A 26 -10.89 -10.94 2.51
CA GLU A 26 -11.47 -12.23 2.94
C GLU A 26 -11.74 -12.28 4.44
N GLY A 27 -11.15 -11.38 5.23
CA GLY A 27 -11.49 -11.23 6.63
C GLY A 27 -11.02 -12.32 7.56
N LYS A 28 -9.99 -13.06 7.15
CA LYS A 28 -9.29 -14.03 7.99
C LYS A 28 -8.23 -13.39 8.90
N GLY A 29 -8.06 -12.07 8.83
CA GLY A 29 -7.29 -11.28 9.79
C GLY A 29 -8.08 -11.02 11.09
N ALA A 30 -7.37 -10.97 12.22
CA ALA A 30 -7.90 -10.75 13.56
C ALA A 30 -8.98 -9.67 13.64
N ARG A 31 -9.87 -9.80 14.65
CA ARG A 31 -11.09 -9.03 14.99
C ARG A 31 -11.07 -7.52 14.70
N TYR A 32 -9.89 -6.90 14.60
CA TYR A 32 -9.63 -5.50 14.27
C TYR A 32 -9.79 -5.11 12.78
N THR A 33 -9.75 -6.08 11.84
CA THR A 33 -9.85 -5.84 10.38
C THR A 33 -11.24 -6.10 9.80
N LYS A 34 -12.25 -6.25 10.67
CA LYS A 34 -13.64 -6.55 10.26
C LYS A 34 -14.43 -5.31 9.80
N SER A 35 -14.01 -4.10 10.15
CA SER A 35 -14.79 -2.87 9.96
C SER A 35 -14.22 -1.85 8.95
N ARG A 36 -13.13 -2.17 8.22
CA ARG A 36 -12.46 -1.25 7.29
C ARG A 36 -12.27 -1.82 5.89
N ARG A 37 -13.33 -2.44 5.37
CA ARG A 37 -13.37 -3.01 4.02
C ARG A 37 -14.27 -2.17 3.13
N PRO A 38 -13.95 -2.03 1.84
CA PRO A 38 -12.83 -2.65 1.12
C PRO A 38 -11.46 -1.99 1.38
N VAL A 39 -10.38 -2.77 1.21
CA VAL A 39 -9.05 -2.21 0.94
C VAL A 39 -8.74 -2.41 -0.55
N GLU A 40 -8.50 -1.31 -1.24
CA GLU A 40 -8.17 -1.29 -2.67
C GLU A 40 -6.68 -1.05 -2.85
N LEU A 41 -6.03 -1.84 -3.71
CA LEU A 41 -4.64 -1.61 -4.08
C LEU A 41 -4.60 -0.42 -5.03
N VAL A 42 -4.15 0.73 -4.52
CA VAL A 42 -4.09 1.99 -5.29
C VAL A 42 -2.71 2.23 -5.91
N TRP A 43 -1.67 1.57 -5.41
CA TRP A 43 -0.31 1.74 -5.91
C TRP A 43 0.62 0.61 -5.47
N HIS A 44 1.55 0.18 -6.32
CA HIS A 44 2.61 -0.76 -5.95
C HIS A 44 3.88 -0.51 -6.76
N GLU A 45 5.03 -0.78 -6.15
CA GLU A 45 6.34 -0.83 -6.81
C GLU A 45 6.99 -2.18 -6.48
N ALA A 46 7.66 -2.79 -7.47
CA ALA A 46 8.38 -4.04 -7.31
C ALA A 46 9.88 -3.76 -7.40
N PHE A 47 10.64 -4.31 -6.45
CA PHE A 47 12.09 -4.15 -6.39
C PHE A 47 12.77 -5.52 -6.44
N PRO A 48 13.94 -5.62 -7.10
CA PRO A 48 14.67 -6.88 -7.19
C PRO A 48 15.33 -7.26 -5.86
N THR A 49 15.59 -6.29 -4.98
CA THR A 49 16.22 -6.52 -3.67
C THR A 49 15.35 -6.05 -2.52
N LYS A 50 15.52 -6.72 -1.36
CA LYS A 50 14.82 -6.33 -0.12
C LYS A 50 15.29 -4.96 0.36
N GLU A 51 16.58 -4.64 0.24
CA GLU A 51 17.12 -3.33 0.62
C GLU A 51 16.47 -2.19 -0.15
N GLU A 52 16.29 -2.32 -1.47
CA GLU A 52 15.60 -1.32 -2.28
C GLU A 52 14.13 -1.16 -1.88
N ALA A 53 13.43 -2.29 -1.67
CA ALA A 53 12.05 -2.26 -1.20
C ALA A 53 11.91 -1.55 0.16
N MET A 54 12.84 -1.81 1.10
CA MET A 54 12.85 -1.17 2.41
C MET A 54 13.19 0.33 2.34
N ARG A 55 14.18 0.70 1.52
CA ARG A 55 14.55 2.10 1.30
C ARG A 55 13.38 2.87 0.72
N ARG A 56 12.73 2.32 -0.30
CA ARG A 56 11.54 2.93 -0.91
C ARG A 56 10.39 3.03 0.08
N GLU A 57 10.14 1.99 0.88
CA GLU A 57 9.11 2.04 1.91
C GLU A 57 9.38 3.18 2.92
N TYR A 58 10.64 3.38 3.32
CA TYR A 58 11.01 4.48 4.19
C TYR A 58 10.74 5.85 3.55
N GLU A 59 11.15 6.05 2.29
CA GLU A 59 10.85 7.28 1.54
C GLU A 59 9.34 7.53 1.47
N VAL A 60 8.58 6.53 1.05
CA VAL A 60 7.11 6.60 0.93
C VAL A 60 6.46 6.85 2.29
N LYS A 61 7.00 6.36 3.39
CA LYS A 61 6.51 6.66 4.74
C LYS A 61 6.69 8.14 5.10
N GLN A 62 7.80 8.76 4.71
CA GLN A 62 8.07 10.19 4.93
C GLN A 62 7.22 11.11 4.04
N LEU A 63 6.72 10.62 2.91
CA LEU A 63 5.87 11.41 2.03
C LEU A 63 4.57 11.86 2.71
N THR A 64 4.20 13.10 2.42
CA THR A 64 2.90 13.66 2.79
C THR A 64 1.77 12.97 2.06
N ARG A 65 0.54 13.15 2.54
CA ARG A 65 -0.65 12.61 1.86
C ARG A 65 -0.72 13.06 0.39
N LYS A 66 -0.42 14.32 0.08
CA LYS A 66 -0.45 14.87 -1.28
C LYS A 66 0.57 14.18 -2.20
N GLU A 67 1.78 13.92 -1.70
CA GLU A 67 2.82 13.22 -2.46
C GLU A 67 2.46 11.75 -2.69
N LYS A 68 1.87 11.08 -1.69
CA LYS A 68 1.32 9.73 -1.84
C LYS A 68 0.20 9.68 -2.88
N GLU A 69 -0.68 10.68 -2.89
CA GLU A 69 -1.72 10.83 -3.90
C GLU A 69 -1.13 11.08 -5.31
N ALA A 70 -0.04 11.84 -5.42
CA ALA A 70 0.67 12.03 -6.69
C ALA A 70 1.30 10.72 -7.22
N LEU A 71 1.85 9.88 -6.33
CA LEU A 71 2.30 8.54 -6.68
C LEU A 71 1.16 7.67 -7.20
N ILE A 72 0.00 7.68 -6.52
CA ILE A 72 -1.20 6.95 -6.95
C ILE A 72 -1.69 7.42 -8.32
N ARG A 73 -1.69 8.74 -8.56
CA ARG A 73 -2.10 9.32 -9.85
C ARG A 73 -1.15 9.01 -11.01
N GLY A 74 -0.02 8.37 -10.75
CA GLY A 74 1.00 8.12 -11.77
C GLY A 74 1.75 9.38 -12.20
N GLU A 75 1.67 10.46 -11.41
CA GLU A 75 2.44 11.68 -11.67
C GLU A 75 3.94 11.49 -11.32
N GLY A 76 4.27 10.38 -10.66
CA GLY A 76 5.64 9.93 -10.39
C GLY A 76 6.01 8.69 -11.19
N SER A 77 5.98 8.75 -12.52
CA SER A 77 6.86 8.00 -13.46
C SER A 77 6.45 8.29 -14.90
N ARG A 78 6.99 9.38 -15.45
CA ARG A 78 7.36 9.43 -16.87
C ARG A 78 8.88 9.32 -16.91
N GLY A 79 9.38 8.22 -17.45
CA GLY A 79 10.81 7.93 -17.58
C GLY A 79 11.02 6.46 -17.81
#